data_AF-A0A940SKU1-F1
#
_entry.id   AF-A0A940SKU1-F1
#
_cell.length_a   1.000
_cell.length_b   1.000
_cell.length_c   1.000
_cell.angle_alpha   90.00
_cell.angle_beta   90.00
_cell.angle_gamma   90.00
#
_symmetry.space_group_name_H-M   'P 1'
#
loop_
_entity.id
_entity.type
_entity.pdbx_description
1 polymer ?
#
loop_
_entity_poly.entity_id
_entity_poly.type
_entity_poly.pdbx_seq_one_letter_code
_entity_poly.pdbx_strand_id
1 'polypeptide(L)'
;MAKELELKYGCNPNQKPSKIFMKEGELPIEVLNGKPGFINFLDAFNSWQLVKELDAATGLPSAASFKHVSPAGAAVGTPLTEVEEKIYFVEGLPMSDMSAAYVRARGADRMSSYGDWVALSRTCDKETAAYLAREVSDGVIAPDYTPEALEILKTKRKGTYNVVKIDPNYVPNPIEHKDVFGITFEQGRNELKIDAEMLSNIVTENKEMSEEAKRDLVISLITLKYTQSNSVCYAKGGQVIGVGAGQQSRVHCTRLAGNKADNWFLRQHEKVLNLPFKADIRRPDRDNTIDVYISDDYMDVLRDGTWQLFFTECPEPLTREEKRAWLDTMEGVALGSDAFFPFGDNIERAKRSGVSYIAQPGGSIRDDNVIETCNKYNMAMAFTGIRLFHH
;
A
#
# COMPACT_ATOMS: atom_id res chain seq x y z
N MET A 1 -15.30 11.71 -24.77
CA MET A 1 -15.53 11.27 -23.38
C MET A 1 -16.58 12.17 -22.73
N ALA A 2 -17.17 11.80 -21.59
CA ALA A 2 -18.22 12.62 -20.96
C ALA A 2 -17.60 13.80 -20.18
N LYS A 3 -18.28 14.96 -20.14
CA LYS A 3 -17.86 16.10 -19.31
C LYS A 3 -18.19 15.91 -17.83
N GLU A 4 -19.21 15.10 -17.53
CA GLU A 4 -19.68 14.78 -16.19
C GLU A 4 -20.21 13.35 -16.09
N LEU A 5 -20.21 12.79 -14.87
CA LEU A 5 -20.81 11.52 -14.52
C LEU A 5 -21.64 11.68 -13.26
N GLU A 6 -22.94 11.38 -13.35
CA GLU A 6 -23.82 11.30 -12.19
C GLU A 6 -23.47 10.10 -11.31
N LEU A 7 -23.53 10.30 -10.00
CA LEU A 7 -23.20 9.30 -9.00
C LEU A 7 -24.41 9.01 -8.11
N LYS A 8 -24.45 7.78 -7.57
CA LYS A 8 -25.56 7.31 -6.74
C LYS A 8 -25.80 8.19 -5.49
N TYR A 9 -24.73 8.69 -4.88
CA TYR A 9 -24.68 9.58 -3.72
C TYR A 9 -23.23 10.07 -3.51
N GLY A 10 -23.01 10.99 -2.56
CA GLY A 10 -21.70 11.52 -2.16
C GLY A 10 -20.91 10.54 -1.27
N CYS A 11 -20.25 11.03 -0.22
CA CYS A 11 -19.55 10.14 0.73
C CYS A 11 -20.52 9.19 1.44
N ASN A 12 -21.75 9.62 1.71
CA ASN A 12 -22.78 8.84 2.40
C ASN A 12 -24.10 8.80 1.61
N PRO A 13 -24.95 7.76 1.81
CA PRO A 13 -26.20 7.59 1.07
C PRO A 13 -27.19 8.77 1.12
N ASN A 14 -27.17 9.57 2.20
CA ASN A 14 -28.02 10.74 2.38
C ASN A 14 -27.52 12.00 1.64
N GLN A 15 -26.29 11.99 1.09
CA GLN A 15 -25.70 13.11 0.39
C GLN A 15 -26.04 13.01 -1.11
N LYS A 16 -27.19 13.55 -1.51
CA LYS A 16 -27.66 13.62 -2.90
C LYS A 16 -28.10 15.05 -3.24
N PRO A 17 -27.98 15.51 -4.50
CA PRO A 17 -27.37 14.81 -5.65
C PRO A 17 -25.84 14.69 -5.52
N SER A 18 -25.22 13.90 -6.41
CA SER A 18 -23.77 13.71 -6.46
C SER A 18 -23.31 13.47 -7.89
N LYS A 19 -22.15 14.04 -8.26
CA LYS A 19 -21.53 13.86 -9.57
C LYS A 19 -20.02 14.16 -9.51
N ILE A 20 -19.26 13.66 -10.48
CA ILE A 20 -17.94 14.21 -10.84
C ILE A 20 -18.05 14.92 -12.17
N PHE A 21 -17.35 16.04 -12.33
CA PHE A 21 -17.38 16.82 -13.56
C PHE A 21 -16.12 17.65 -13.73
N MET A 22 -15.79 18.00 -14.97
CA MET A 22 -14.77 18.99 -15.26
C MET A 22 -15.40 20.33 -15.65
N LYS A 23 -14.90 21.44 -15.10
CA LYS A 23 -15.33 22.79 -15.49
C LYS A 23 -14.99 23.07 -16.96
N GLU A 24 -13.80 22.65 -17.36
CA GLU A 24 -13.24 22.77 -18.72
C GLU A 24 -12.76 21.39 -19.20
N GLY A 25 -12.95 21.08 -20.48
CA GLY A 25 -12.56 19.77 -21.04
C GLY A 25 -13.52 18.63 -20.76
N GLU A 26 -13.04 17.40 -20.98
CA GLU A 26 -13.74 16.13 -20.77
C GLU A 26 -13.05 15.32 -19.67
N LEU A 27 -13.80 14.48 -18.95
CA LEU A 27 -13.20 13.57 -17.98
C LEU A 27 -12.16 12.67 -18.65
N PRO A 28 -10.98 12.45 -18.05
CA PRO A 28 -9.90 11.65 -18.64
C PRO A 28 -10.14 10.15 -18.47
N ILE A 29 -11.39 9.73 -18.29
CA ILE A 29 -11.75 8.35 -17.95
C ILE A 29 -12.92 7.85 -18.80
N GLU A 30 -12.92 6.53 -18.99
CA GLU A 30 -14.01 5.76 -19.58
C GLU A 30 -14.40 4.63 -18.62
N VAL A 31 -15.68 4.50 -18.29
CA VAL A 31 -16.19 3.39 -17.48
C VAL A 31 -16.54 2.22 -18.40
N LEU A 32 -15.68 1.21 -18.43
CA LEU A 32 -15.82 0.03 -19.30
C LEU A 32 -16.78 -1.02 -18.71
N ASN A 33 -16.99 -1.01 -17.39
CA ASN A 33 -17.95 -1.86 -16.69
C ASN A 33 -18.32 -1.27 -15.32
N GLY A 34 -19.50 -1.64 -14.81
CA GLY A 34 -19.96 -1.24 -13.49
C GLY A 34 -20.47 0.20 -13.44
N LYS A 35 -20.59 0.73 -12.22
CA LYS A 35 -21.06 2.10 -11.91
C LYS A 35 -20.31 2.62 -10.67
N PRO A 36 -19.07 3.12 -10.83
CA PRO A 36 -18.25 3.56 -9.71
C PRO A 36 -18.95 4.67 -8.91
N GLY A 37 -18.82 4.63 -7.58
CA GLY A 37 -19.38 5.64 -6.67
C GLY A 37 -18.40 6.79 -6.37
N PHE A 38 -18.83 7.71 -5.51
CA PHE A 38 -18.03 8.88 -5.12
C PHE A 38 -16.70 8.49 -4.47
N ILE A 39 -16.73 7.62 -3.45
CA ILE A 39 -15.52 7.14 -2.77
C ILE A 39 -14.63 6.35 -3.73
N ASN A 40 -15.21 5.58 -4.65
CA ASN A 40 -14.43 4.86 -5.66
C ASN A 40 -13.59 5.80 -6.51
N PHE A 41 -14.11 6.95 -6.91
CA PHE A 41 -13.33 7.94 -7.67
C PHE A 41 -12.28 8.66 -6.82
N LEU A 42 -12.53 8.87 -5.51
CA LEU A 42 -11.50 9.38 -4.60
C LEU A 42 -10.32 8.39 -4.50
N ASP A 43 -10.61 7.10 -4.35
CA ASP A 43 -9.58 6.05 -4.37
C ASP A 43 -8.89 5.99 -5.74
N ALA A 44 -9.66 5.99 -6.84
CA ALA A 44 -9.15 5.85 -8.19
C ALA A 44 -8.16 6.95 -8.59
N PHE A 45 -8.48 8.22 -8.32
CA PHE A 45 -7.63 9.31 -8.75
C PHE A 45 -6.35 9.45 -7.90
N ASN A 46 -6.39 9.12 -6.60
CA ASN A 46 -5.18 9.09 -5.79
C ASN A 46 -4.30 7.89 -6.14
N SER A 47 -4.90 6.70 -6.26
CA SER A 47 -4.18 5.46 -6.61
C SER A 47 -3.55 5.51 -8.01
N TRP A 48 -4.24 6.09 -8.99
CA TRP A 48 -3.70 6.29 -10.34
C TRP A 48 -2.43 7.15 -10.33
N GLN A 49 -2.44 8.27 -9.61
CA GLN A 49 -1.28 9.15 -9.54
C GLN A 49 -0.09 8.44 -8.85
N LEU A 50 -0.36 7.67 -7.79
CA LEU A 50 0.66 6.87 -7.12
C LEU A 50 1.36 5.92 -8.11
N VAL A 51 0.60 5.09 -8.85
CA VAL A 51 1.20 4.10 -9.77
C VAL A 51 1.86 4.76 -10.99
N LYS A 52 1.33 5.89 -11.46
CA LYS A 52 1.96 6.68 -12.53
C LYS A 52 3.34 7.18 -12.09
N GLU A 53 3.45 7.70 -10.87
CA GLU A 53 4.73 8.19 -10.34
C GLU A 53 5.71 7.07 -10.01
N LEU A 54 5.23 5.93 -9.49
CA LEU A 54 6.08 4.76 -9.28
C LEU A 54 6.69 4.24 -10.60
N ASP A 55 5.90 4.11 -11.66
CA ASP A 55 6.39 3.68 -12.97
C ASP A 55 7.39 4.69 -13.53
N ALA A 56 7.10 5.99 -13.44
CA ALA A 56 8.01 7.05 -13.89
C ALA A 56 9.35 7.07 -13.11
N ALA A 57 9.31 6.85 -11.79
CA ALA A 57 10.49 6.91 -10.93
C ALA A 57 11.36 5.64 -11.01
N THR A 58 10.76 4.48 -11.31
CA THR A 58 11.45 3.18 -11.26
C THR A 58 11.63 2.51 -12.62
N GLY A 59 10.86 2.92 -13.64
CA GLY A 59 10.80 2.26 -14.94
C GLY A 59 10.08 0.90 -14.92
N LEU A 60 9.51 0.50 -13.79
CA LEU A 60 8.88 -0.80 -13.57
C LEU A 60 7.35 -0.69 -13.58
N PRO A 61 6.63 -1.71 -14.10
CA PRO A 61 5.19 -1.85 -13.87
C PRO A 61 4.88 -1.69 -12.39
N SER A 62 3.83 -0.95 -12.03
CA SER A 62 3.49 -0.73 -10.64
C SER A 62 1.99 -0.85 -10.40
N ALA A 63 1.66 -1.17 -9.15
CA ALA A 63 0.28 -1.37 -8.73
C ALA A 63 0.07 -0.84 -7.31
N ALA A 64 -1.17 -0.47 -7.03
CA ALA A 64 -1.61 -0.05 -5.71
C ALA A 64 -2.95 -0.68 -5.35
N SER A 65 -3.11 -0.99 -4.07
CA SER A 65 -4.36 -1.42 -3.45
C SER A 65 -4.79 -0.30 -2.49
N PHE A 66 -5.91 0.37 -2.79
CA PHE A 66 -6.42 1.51 -2.02
C PHE A 66 -7.65 1.14 -1.21
N LYS A 67 -7.76 1.74 -0.03
CA LYS A 67 -8.94 1.66 0.82
C LYS A 67 -9.09 2.96 1.59
N HIS A 68 -10.27 3.59 1.51
CA HIS A 68 -10.57 4.83 2.24
C HIS A 68 -9.55 5.95 1.97
N VAL A 69 -9.21 6.16 0.69
CA VAL A 69 -8.36 7.23 0.18
C VAL A 69 -6.93 7.17 0.74
N SER A 70 -6.44 5.96 0.99
CA SER A 70 -5.04 5.68 1.31
C SER A 70 -4.64 4.31 0.77
N PRO A 71 -3.36 4.10 0.42
CA PRO A 71 -2.88 2.80 0.01
C PRO A 71 -2.91 1.84 1.21
N ALA A 72 -3.58 0.69 1.06
CA ALA A 72 -3.34 -0.49 1.89
C ALA A 72 -1.96 -1.10 1.57
N GLY A 73 -1.54 -0.99 0.31
CA GLY A 73 -0.19 -1.27 -0.15
C GLY A 73 0.05 -0.80 -1.57
N ALA A 74 1.33 -0.70 -1.94
CA ALA A 74 1.79 -0.34 -3.27
C ALA A 74 3.10 -1.07 -3.57
N ALA A 75 3.37 -1.37 -4.83
CA ALA A 75 4.55 -2.11 -5.23
C ALA A 75 4.91 -1.92 -6.70
N VAL A 76 6.13 -2.30 -7.05
CA VAL A 76 6.60 -2.46 -8.42
C VAL A 76 6.73 -3.95 -8.79
N GLY A 77 6.73 -4.21 -10.09
CA GLY A 77 6.78 -5.55 -10.68
C GLY A 77 8.19 -6.10 -10.66
N THR A 78 8.55 -6.75 -9.57
CA THR A 78 9.75 -7.59 -9.46
C THR A 78 9.35 -9.04 -9.20
N PRO A 79 10.16 -10.03 -9.66
CA PRO A 79 9.90 -11.43 -9.40
C PRO A 79 9.62 -11.71 -7.91
N LEU A 80 8.67 -12.59 -7.63
CA LEU A 80 8.39 -13.06 -6.27
C LEU A 80 9.45 -14.09 -5.87
N THR A 81 9.84 -14.06 -4.61
CA THR A 81 10.59 -15.17 -3.99
C THR A 81 9.65 -16.34 -3.70
N GLU A 82 10.19 -17.54 -3.52
CA GLU A 82 9.39 -18.73 -3.17
C GLU A 82 8.55 -18.53 -1.89
N VAL A 83 9.10 -17.81 -0.91
CA VAL A 83 8.38 -17.48 0.33
C VAL A 83 7.24 -16.50 0.04
N GLU A 84 7.45 -15.53 -0.84
CA GLU A 84 6.41 -14.58 -1.23
C GLU A 84 5.28 -15.25 -2.01
N GLU A 85 5.60 -16.20 -2.90
CA GLU A 85 4.59 -17.00 -3.59
C GLU A 85 3.68 -17.74 -2.60
N LYS A 86 4.27 -18.29 -1.51
CA LYS A 86 3.53 -18.96 -0.44
C LYS A 86 2.64 -17.99 0.35
N ILE A 87 3.19 -16.90 0.89
CA ILE A 87 2.40 -15.97 1.75
C ILE A 87 1.32 -15.20 0.98
N TYR A 88 1.43 -15.15 -0.35
CA TYR A 88 0.42 -14.56 -1.23
C TYR A 88 -0.48 -15.60 -1.91
N PHE A 89 -0.23 -16.90 -1.68
CA PHE A 89 -1.02 -18.02 -2.19
C PHE A 89 -1.11 -18.03 -3.72
N VAL A 90 0.03 -17.83 -4.37
CA VAL A 90 0.18 -17.77 -5.83
C VAL A 90 1.14 -18.80 -6.41
N GLU A 91 1.58 -19.77 -5.62
CA GLU A 91 2.44 -20.87 -6.08
C GLU A 91 1.88 -21.56 -7.33
N GLY A 92 2.75 -21.73 -8.33
CA GLY A 92 2.42 -22.42 -9.59
C GLY A 92 1.48 -21.67 -10.53
N LEU A 93 1.13 -20.41 -10.22
CA LEU A 93 0.31 -19.59 -11.10
C LEU A 93 1.17 -18.84 -12.12
N PRO A 94 0.69 -18.64 -13.37
CA PRO A 94 1.33 -17.74 -14.31
C PRO A 94 1.37 -16.31 -13.75
N MET A 95 2.55 -15.68 -13.85
CA MET A 95 2.80 -14.34 -13.36
C MET A 95 3.44 -13.47 -14.45
N SER A 96 2.95 -12.24 -14.56
CA SER A 96 3.58 -11.16 -15.30
C SER A 96 4.16 -10.14 -14.31
N ASP A 97 4.95 -9.18 -14.79
CA ASP A 97 5.44 -8.09 -13.93
C ASP A 97 4.29 -7.26 -13.34
N MET A 98 3.20 -7.07 -14.09
CA MET A 98 2.02 -6.35 -13.61
C MET A 98 1.27 -7.13 -12.53
N SER A 99 1.11 -8.44 -12.73
CA SER A 99 0.44 -9.27 -11.73
C SER A 99 1.31 -9.40 -10.48
N ALA A 100 2.63 -9.46 -10.63
CA ALA A 100 3.58 -9.44 -9.51
C ALA A 100 3.46 -8.15 -8.68
N ALA A 101 3.42 -6.99 -9.34
CA ALA A 101 3.21 -5.71 -8.67
C ALA A 101 1.90 -5.72 -7.86
N TYR A 102 0.78 -6.17 -8.46
CA TYR A 102 -0.50 -6.16 -7.77
C TYR A 102 -0.59 -7.17 -6.62
N VAL A 103 -0.05 -8.38 -6.80
CA VAL A 103 0.02 -9.39 -5.74
C VAL A 103 0.78 -8.86 -4.53
N ARG A 104 1.91 -8.17 -4.75
CA ARG A 104 2.69 -7.51 -3.70
C ARG A 104 1.90 -6.37 -3.03
N ALA A 105 1.29 -5.49 -3.83
CA ALA A 105 0.52 -4.35 -3.32
C ALA A 105 -0.66 -4.78 -2.43
N ARG A 106 -1.45 -5.76 -2.88
CA ARG A 106 -2.53 -6.37 -2.06
C ARG A 106 -1.98 -7.15 -0.88
N GLY A 107 -0.84 -7.79 -1.08
CA GLY A 107 -0.19 -8.66 -0.12
C GLY A 107 0.38 -7.96 1.11
N ALA A 108 0.59 -6.64 1.07
CA ALA A 108 1.05 -5.85 2.22
C ALA A 108 0.14 -6.03 3.45
N ASP A 109 -1.17 -5.88 3.26
CA ASP A 109 -2.18 -6.02 4.32
C ASP A 109 -3.51 -6.51 3.70
N ARG A 110 -3.70 -7.84 3.67
CA ARG A 110 -4.85 -8.47 3.00
C ARG A 110 -6.19 -8.07 3.60
N MET A 111 -6.21 -7.78 4.91
CA MET A 111 -7.43 -7.36 5.62
C MET A 111 -7.83 -5.96 5.21
N SER A 112 -6.87 -5.03 5.14
CA SER A 112 -7.10 -3.68 4.64
C SER A 112 -7.47 -3.67 3.15
N SER A 113 -6.92 -4.58 2.36
CA SER A 113 -7.24 -4.73 0.93
C SER A 113 -8.58 -5.44 0.65
N TYR A 114 -9.34 -5.84 1.67
CA TYR A 114 -10.67 -6.44 1.45
C TYR A 114 -11.64 -5.41 0.84
N GLY A 115 -12.02 -5.62 -0.42
CA GLY A 115 -12.81 -4.65 -1.18
C GLY A 115 -12.03 -3.39 -1.52
N ASP A 116 -10.75 -3.53 -1.86
CA ASP A 116 -9.90 -2.44 -2.32
C ASP A 116 -10.32 -1.85 -3.66
N TRP A 117 -9.81 -0.66 -3.95
CA TRP A 117 -9.73 -0.13 -5.31
C TRP A 117 -8.31 -0.33 -5.84
N VAL A 118 -8.20 -0.86 -7.04
CA VAL A 118 -6.92 -1.26 -7.62
C VAL A 118 -6.49 -0.25 -8.67
N ALA A 119 -5.22 0.17 -8.65
CA ALA A 119 -4.62 0.94 -9.74
C ALA A 119 -3.44 0.19 -10.35
N LEU A 120 -3.31 0.26 -11.67
CA LEU A 120 -2.23 -0.37 -12.44
C LEU A 120 -1.60 0.68 -13.36
N SER A 121 -0.27 0.79 -13.37
CA SER A 121 0.43 1.82 -14.16
C SER A 121 0.47 1.53 -15.67
N ARG A 122 0.31 0.25 -16.06
CA ARG A 122 0.27 -0.20 -17.46
C ARG A 122 -0.96 -1.07 -17.72
N THR A 123 -1.09 -1.56 -18.95
CA THR A 123 -2.20 -2.41 -19.39
C THR A 123 -2.43 -3.59 -18.45
N CYS A 124 -3.68 -3.78 -18.03
CA CYS A 124 -4.09 -4.95 -17.26
C CYS A 124 -4.10 -6.18 -18.17
N ASP A 125 -3.25 -7.15 -17.86
CA ASP A 125 -3.13 -8.43 -18.56
C ASP A 125 -4.02 -9.53 -17.94
N LYS A 126 -4.03 -10.69 -18.61
CA LYS A 126 -4.82 -11.86 -18.22
C LYS A 126 -4.43 -12.37 -16.83
N GLU A 127 -3.13 -12.40 -16.52
CA GLU A 127 -2.57 -12.89 -15.26
C GLU A 127 -3.05 -12.03 -14.09
N THR A 128 -2.96 -10.70 -14.25
CA THR A 128 -3.45 -9.72 -13.27
C THR A 128 -4.96 -9.84 -13.08
N ALA A 129 -5.72 -9.91 -14.17
CA ALA A 129 -7.17 -10.08 -14.13
C ALA A 129 -7.59 -11.42 -13.49
N ALA A 130 -6.87 -12.51 -13.74
CA ALA A 130 -7.14 -13.82 -13.16
C ALA A 130 -6.86 -13.86 -11.65
N TYR A 131 -5.82 -13.18 -11.17
CA TYR A 131 -5.63 -12.97 -9.73
C TYR A 131 -6.76 -12.12 -9.14
N LEU A 132 -7.04 -10.96 -9.73
CA LEU A 132 -8.15 -10.10 -9.33
C LEU A 132 -9.48 -10.85 -9.24
N ALA A 133 -9.81 -11.70 -10.22
CA ALA A 133 -11.05 -12.47 -10.29
C ALA A 133 -11.37 -13.27 -9.02
N ARG A 134 -10.34 -13.79 -8.35
CA ARG A 134 -10.45 -14.63 -7.15
C ARG A 134 -10.65 -13.82 -5.87
N GLU A 135 -10.30 -12.55 -5.89
CA GLU A 135 -10.21 -11.69 -4.71
C GLU A 135 -11.44 -10.78 -4.54
N VAL A 136 -11.70 -10.35 -3.30
CA VAL A 136 -12.73 -9.34 -3.04
C VAL A 136 -12.14 -7.95 -3.26
N SER A 137 -12.67 -7.26 -4.27
CA SER A 137 -12.25 -5.92 -4.70
C SER A 137 -13.47 -5.11 -5.17
N ASP A 138 -13.41 -3.78 -5.05
CA ASP A 138 -14.47 -2.83 -5.45
C ASP A 138 -14.33 -2.34 -6.89
N GLY A 139 -13.11 -2.31 -7.44
CA GLY A 139 -12.88 -1.87 -8.83
C GLY A 139 -11.41 -1.75 -9.19
N VAL A 140 -11.14 -1.51 -10.48
CA VAL A 140 -9.80 -1.29 -11.01
C VAL A 140 -9.76 -0.10 -11.97
N ILE A 141 -8.66 0.66 -11.90
CA ILE A 141 -8.29 1.71 -12.85
C ILE A 141 -6.93 1.38 -13.50
N ALA A 142 -6.85 1.50 -14.82
CA ALA A 142 -5.64 1.22 -15.61
C ALA A 142 -5.66 2.03 -16.91
N PRO A 143 -4.52 2.24 -17.59
CA PRO A 143 -4.50 2.96 -18.86
C PRO A 143 -5.12 2.14 -20.00
N ASP A 144 -5.10 0.80 -19.91
CA ASP A 144 -5.78 -0.08 -20.84
C ASP A 144 -6.01 -1.50 -20.26
N TYR A 145 -6.73 -2.33 -20.99
CA TYR A 145 -7.01 -3.73 -20.64
C TYR A 145 -6.90 -4.62 -21.89
N THR A 146 -6.29 -5.80 -21.77
CA THR A 146 -6.39 -6.78 -22.87
C THR A 146 -7.83 -7.30 -23.00
N PRO A 147 -8.25 -7.80 -24.17
CA PRO A 147 -9.59 -8.37 -24.35
C PRO A 147 -9.90 -9.49 -23.33
N GLU A 148 -8.94 -10.38 -23.08
CA GLU A 148 -9.07 -11.50 -22.13
C GLU A 148 -9.18 -11.00 -20.69
N ALA A 149 -8.38 -9.99 -20.33
CA ALA A 149 -8.44 -9.37 -19.00
C ALA A 149 -9.82 -8.75 -18.77
N LEU A 150 -10.35 -8.01 -19.75
CA LEU A 150 -11.64 -7.36 -19.66
C LEU A 150 -12.79 -8.39 -19.54
N GLU A 151 -12.73 -9.48 -20.31
CA GLU A 151 -13.70 -10.57 -20.22
C GLU A 151 -13.73 -11.18 -18.81
N ILE A 152 -12.56 -11.50 -18.25
CA ILE A 152 -12.43 -12.04 -16.89
C ILE A 152 -13.00 -11.06 -15.86
N LEU A 153 -12.60 -9.79 -15.91
CA LEU A 153 -13.03 -8.78 -14.92
C LEU A 153 -14.53 -8.52 -14.96
N LYS A 154 -15.17 -8.60 -16.13
CA LYS A 154 -16.62 -8.46 -16.29
C LYS A 154 -17.40 -9.59 -15.63
N THR A 155 -16.81 -10.74 -15.33
CA THR A 155 -17.48 -11.82 -14.58
C THR A 155 -17.61 -11.52 -13.07
N LYS A 156 -16.73 -10.66 -12.53
CA LYS A 156 -16.70 -10.35 -11.09
C LYS A 156 -17.97 -9.63 -10.64
N ARG A 157 -18.31 -9.83 -9.36
CA ARG A 157 -19.49 -9.23 -8.71
C ARG A 157 -20.76 -9.38 -9.53
N LYS A 158 -20.99 -10.58 -10.10
CA LYS A 158 -22.17 -10.89 -10.92
C LYS A 158 -22.37 -9.90 -12.07
N GLY A 159 -21.29 -9.50 -12.76
CA GLY A 159 -21.36 -8.56 -13.88
C GLY A 159 -21.15 -7.09 -13.51
N THR A 160 -21.10 -6.75 -12.22
CA THR A 160 -21.18 -5.34 -11.78
C THR A 160 -19.85 -4.76 -11.29
N TYR A 161 -18.74 -5.50 -11.43
CA TYR A 161 -17.43 -5.03 -11.01
C TYR A 161 -16.99 -3.78 -11.80
N ASN A 162 -16.45 -2.79 -11.10
CA ASN A 162 -16.08 -1.52 -11.72
C ASN A 162 -14.75 -1.65 -12.47
N VAL A 163 -14.75 -1.29 -13.75
CA VAL A 163 -13.55 -1.27 -14.60
C VAL A 163 -13.47 0.09 -15.26
N VAL A 164 -12.41 0.84 -14.95
CA VAL A 164 -12.20 2.21 -15.41
C VAL A 164 -10.91 2.27 -16.24
N LYS A 165 -11.02 2.81 -17.45
CA LYS A 165 -9.86 3.18 -18.28
C LYS A 165 -9.55 4.65 -18.06
N ILE A 166 -8.27 5.01 -17.95
CA ILE A 166 -7.81 6.39 -17.79
C ILE A 166 -6.84 6.76 -18.91
N ASP A 167 -6.93 7.99 -19.43
CA ASP A 167 -5.93 8.53 -20.35
C ASP A 167 -4.60 8.75 -19.62
N PRO A 168 -3.53 8.01 -19.97
CA PRO A 168 -2.26 8.16 -19.27
C PRO A 168 -1.60 9.53 -19.51
N ASN A 169 -1.94 10.21 -20.61
CA ASN A 169 -1.38 11.49 -21.00
C ASN A 169 -2.09 12.69 -20.36
N TYR A 170 -3.21 12.45 -19.66
CA TYR A 170 -3.91 13.51 -18.96
C TYR A 170 -3.00 14.16 -17.89
N VAL A 171 -3.02 15.49 -17.87
CA VAL A 171 -2.34 16.33 -16.88
C VAL A 171 -3.40 17.24 -16.23
N PRO A 172 -3.56 17.19 -14.90
CA PRO A 172 -4.51 18.06 -14.20
C PRO A 172 -4.10 19.54 -14.22
N ASN A 173 -5.07 20.45 -14.06
CA ASN A 173 -4.82 21.90 -13.98
C ASN A 173 -3.99 22.24 -12.72
N PRO A 174 -2.84 22.97 -12.82
CA PRO A 174 -1.88 23.34 -11.75
C PRO A 174 -2.50 23.78 -10.41
N ILE A 175 -3.67 24.43 -10.46
CA ILE A 175 -4.39 24.92 -9.28
C ILE A 175 -5.56 24.01 -8.95
N GLU A 176 -5.73 23.68 -7.67
CA GLU A 176 -6.87 22.93 -7.16
C GLU A 176 -7.69 23.74 -6.14
N HIS A 177 -8.96 23.38 -6.06
CA HIS A 177 -9.93 23.97 -5.14
C HIS A 177 -10.61 22.89 -4.29
N LYS A 178 -10.87 23.18 -3.02
CA LYS A 178 -11.64 22.32 -2.12
C LYS A 178 -12.55 23.17 -1.25
N ASP A 179 -13.81 22.78 -1.14
CA ASP A 179 -14.75 23.45 -0.24
C ASP A 179 -14.71 22.78 1.14
N VAL A 180 -14.51 23.60 2.19
CA VAL A 180 -14.58 23.18 3.59
C VAL A 180 -15.50 24.15 4.32
N PHE A 181 -16.58 23.64 4.90
CA PHE A 181 -17.57 24.45 5.62
C PHE A 181 -18.14 25.62 4.77
N GLY A 182 -18.31 25.41 3.48
CA GLY A 182 -18.83 26.42 2.54
C GLY A 182 -17.82 27.49 2.13
N ILE A 183 -16.55 27.36 2.53
CA ILE A 183 -15.44 28.24 2.15
C ILE A 183 -14.56 27.49 1.14
N THR A 184 -14.25 28.12 0.02
CA THR A 184 -13.37 27.57 -1.01
C THR A 184 -11.91 27.85 -0.67
N PHE A 185 -11.12 26.79 -0.52
CA PHE A 185 -9.67 26.83 -0.38
C PHE A 185 -9.05 26.69 -1.78
N GLU A 186 -7.96 27.41 -2.04
CA GLU A 186 -7.21 27.36 -3.30
C GLU A 186 -5.73 27.11 -3.00
N GLN A 187 -5.10 26.19 -3.73
CA GLN A 187 -3.66 25.93 -3.65
C GLN A 187 -3.12 25.39 -4.97
N GLY A 188 -1.80 25.40 -5.13
CA GLY A 188 -1.14 24.58 -6.16
C GLY A 188 -1.15 23.11 -5.75
N ARG A 189 -1.30 22.20 -6.72
CA ARG A 189 -1.17 20.76 -6.43
C ARG A 189 0.26 20.39 -6.03
N ASN A 190 0.38 19.26 -5.33
CA ASN A 190 1.67 18.65 -5.04
C ASN A 190 2.26 17.97 -6.29
N GLU A 191 2.96 18.75 -7.11
CA GLU A 191 3.67 18.32 -8.33
C GLU A 191 5.14 17.90 -8.06
N LEU A 192 5.49 17.64 -6.79
CA LEU A 192 6.84 17.21 -6.44
C LEU A 192 7.18 15.88 -7.14
N LYS A 193 8.24 15.90 -7.95
CA LYS A 193 8.85 14.69 -8.50
C LYS A 193 9.65 13.99 -7.41
N ILE A 194 9.35 12.72 -7.17
CA ILE A 194 10.08 11.88 -6.21
C ILE A 194 10.88 10.84 -6.98
N ASP A 195 12.20 10.86 -6.83
CA ASP A 195 13.13 9.89 -7.40
C ASP A 195 14.38 9.77 -6.50
N ALA A 196 15.38 9.01 -6.97
CA ALA A 196 16.61 8.77 -6.20
C ALA A 196 17.43 10.04 -5.92
N GLU A 197 17.23 11.14 -6.66
CA GLU A 197 17.95 12.41 -6.44
C GLU A 197 17.60 13.01 -5.07
N MET A 198 16.36 12.81 -4.60
CA MET A 198 15.90 13.22 -3.28
C MET A 198 16.65 12.55 -2.13
N LEU A 199 17.39 11.47 -2.39
CA LEU A 199 18.13 10.70 -1.40
C LEU A 199 19.62 11.11 -1.31
N SER A 200 20.04 12.14 -2.05
CA SER A 200 21.44 12.58 -2.16
C SER A 200 22.01 13.17 -0.87
N ASN A 201 21.19 13.80 -0.04
CA ASN A 201 21.63 14.43 1.20
C ASN A 201 21.61 13.43 2.37
N ILE A 202 22.58 12.51 2.40
CA ILE A 202 22.74 11.55 3.50
C ILE A 202 23.44 12.23 4.68
N VAL A 203 22.79 12.27 5.84
CA VAL A 203 23.25 13.04 7.02
C VAL A 203 23.95 12.19 8.10
N THR A 204 23.79 10.87 8.05
CA THR A 204 24.40 9.89 8.98
C THR A 204 25.86 9.58 8.63
N GLU A 205 26.60 8.96 9.55
CA GLU A 205 27.97 8.49 9.29
C GLU A 205 28.02 7.42 8.20
N ASN A 206 27.09 6.47 8.23
CA ASN A 206 26.90 5.53 7.13
C ASN A 206 26.28 6.24 5.92
N LYS A 207 27.01 6.23 4.79
CA LYS A 207 26.62 6.85 3.52
C LYS A 207 26.14 5.83 2.48
N GLU A 208 26.18 4.54 2.80
CA GLU A 208 25.89 3.48 1.85
C GLU A 208 24.39 3.22 1.73
N MET A 209 23.88 3.26 0.50
CA MET A 209 22.53 2.83 0.15
C MET A 209 22.61 2.03 -1.15
N SER A 210 22.19 0.76 -1.11
CA SER A 210 22.08 -0.05 -2.34
C SER A 210 20.99 0.49 -3.26
N GLU A 211 20.99 0.08 -4.52
CA GLU A 211 19.95 0.49 -5.48
C GLU A 211 18.56 -0.05 -5.07
N GLU A 212 18.49 -1.22 -4.46
CA GLU A 212 17.25 -1.76 -3.87
C GLU A 212 16.76 -0.90 -2.71
N ALA A 213 17.67 -0.45 -1.83
CA ALA A 213 17.33 0.43 -0.72
C ALA A 213 16.80 1.79 -1.21
N LYS A 214 17.43 2.37 -2.24
CA LYS A 214 16.96 3.61 -2.87
C LYS A 214 15.59 3.42 -3.51
N ARG A 215 15.38 2.33 -4.26
CA ARG A 215 14.07 1.99 -4.84
C ARG A 215 13.00 1.87 -3.76
N ASP A 216 13.28 1.16 -2.67
CA ASP A 216 12.32 0.94 -1.60
C ASP A 216 12.02 2.25 -0.83
N LEU A 217 13.01 3.14 -0.67
CA LEU A 217 12.79 4.50 -0.14
C LEU A 217 11.93 5.35 -1.09
N VAL A 218 12.17 5.31 -2.40
CA VAL A 218 11.34 6.00 -3.40
C VAL A 218 9.90 5.49 -3.37
N ILE A 219 9.71 4.17 -3.29
CA ILE A 219 8.38 3.56 -3.12
C ILE A 219 7.72 4.08 -1.85
N SER A 220 8.45 4.16 -0.73
CA SER A 220 7.90 4.65 0.53
C SER A 220 7.47 6.12 0.43
N LEU A 221 8.29 6.99 -0.18
CA LEU A 221 8.01 8.42 -0.31
C LEU A 221 6.83 8.70 -1.26
N ILE A 222 6.78 8.04 -2.41
CA ILE A 222 5.63 8.15 -3.34
C ILE A 222 4.36 7.63 -2.68
N THR A 223 4.44 6.51 -1.94
CA THR A 223 3.30 6.01 -1.16
C THR A 223 2.78 7.06 -0.18
N LEU A 224 3.68 7.70 0.55
CA LEU A 224 3.35 8.70 1.57
C LEU A 224 2.71 9.97 0.98
N LYS A 225 3.16 10.39 -0.21
CA LYS A 225 2.58 11.53 -0.95
C LYS A 225 1.07 11.39 -1.19
N TYR A 226 0.57 10.16 -1.26
CA TYR A 226 -0.86 9.84 -1.48
C TYR A 226 -1.51 9.11 -0.31
N THR A 227 -0.93 9.22 0.89
CA THR A 227 -1.49 8.64 2.13
C THR A 227 -1.99 9.76 3.03
N GLN A 228 -3.22 9.64 3.56
CA GLN A 228 -3.77 10.64 4.48
C GLN A 228 -2.83 10.90 5.66
N SER A 229 -2.51 12.16 5.93
CA SER A 229 -1.51 12.55 6.92
C SER A 229 -2.02 12.52 8.37
N ASN A 230 -1.14 12.33 9.36
CA ASN A 230 0.29 12.04 9.22
C ASN A 230 0.53 10.57 8.85
N SER A 231 1.55 10.33 8.03
CA SER A 231 1.85 9.00 7.49
C SER A 231 3.32 8.57 7.62
N VAL A 232 3.53 7.27 7.80
CA VAL A 232 4.85 6.60 7.88
C VAL A 232 4.77 5.29 7.10
N CYS A 233 5.78 4.98 6.29
CA CYS A 233 5.77 3.85 5.37
C CYS A 233 7.06 3.03 5.47
N TYR A 234 6.91 1.73 5.71
CA TYR A 234 7.97 0.73 5.66
C TYR A 234 7.88 0.00 4.32
N ALA A 235 9.00 -0.10 3.61
CA ALA A 235 9.10 -0.77 2.32
C ALA A 235 10.29 -1.73 2.31
N LYS A 236 10.13 -2.84 1.60
CA LYS A 236 11.17 -3.85 1.38
C LYS A 236 10.86 -4.66 0.12
N GLY A 237 11.88 -4.96 -0.67
CA GLY A 237 11.75 -5.88 -1.80
C GLY A 237 10.85 -5.35 -2.92
N GLY A 238 10.81 -4.03 -3.12
CA GLY A 238 10.01 -3.41 -4.18
C GLY A 238 8.54 -3.22 -3.81
N GLN A 239 8.19 -3.29 -2.52
CA GLN A 239 6.82 -3.11 -2.07
C GLN A 239 6.73 -2.44 -0.70
N VAL A 240 5.57 -1.84 -0.44
CA VAL A 240 5.12 -1.49 0.91
C VAL A 240 4.92 -2.79 1.70
N ILE A 241 5.38 -2.78 2.95
CA ILE A 241 5.17 -3.88 3.91
C ILE A 241 4.44 -3.40 5.17
N GLY A 242 4.37 -2.08 5.40
CA GLY A 242 3.57 -1.49 6.46
C GLY A 242 3.41 0.01 6.28
N VAL A 243 2.17 0.50 6.34
CA VAL A 243 1.86 1.94 6.19
C VAL A 243 0.88 2.40 7.25
N GLY A 244 1.19 3.53 7.87
CA GLY A 244 0.31 4.23 8.79
C GLY A 244 -0.28 5.46 8.12
N ALA A 245 -1.57 5.69 8.34
CA ALA A 245 -2.33 6.78 7.73
C ALA A 245 -3.24 7.47 8.77
N GLY A 246 -3.47 8.77 8.59
CA GLY A 246 -4.42 9.56 9.37
C GLY A 246 -4.07 9.72 10.85
N GLN A 247 -2.81 9.48 11.23
CA GLN A 247 -2.39 9.52 12.63
C GLN A 247 -2.00 10.93 13.06
N GLN A 248 -2.10 11.22 14.35
CA GLN A 248 -1.86 12.56 14.91
C GLN A 248 -0.49 12.70 15.58
N SER A 249 0.05 11.58 16.09
CA SER A 249 1.37 11.52 16.74
C SER A 249 2.35 10.76 15.86
N ARG A 250 3.54 11.34 15.63
CA ARG A 250 4.56 10.74 14.76
C ARG A 250 4.99 9.36 15.25
N VAL A 251 5.31 9.22 16.54
CA VAL A 251 5.72 7.92 17.11
C VAL A 251 4.58 6.90 17.13
N HIS A 252 3.33 7.33 17.27
CA HIS A 252 2.18 6.41 17.13
C HIS A 252 2.03 5.92 15.69
N CYS A 253 2.22 6.80 14.71
CA CYS A 253 2.22 6.41 13.30
C CYS A 253 3.38 5.43 13.00
N THR A 254 4.58 5.72 13.50
CA THR A 254 5.76 4.84 13.36
C THR A 254 5.51 3.46 13.98
N ARG A 255 4.87 3.39 15.16
CA ARG A 255 4.50 2.13 15.81
C ARG A 255 3.45 1.36 15.03
N LEU A 256 2.39 2.05 14.56
CA LEU A 256 1.31 1.43 13.80
C LEU A 256 1.82 0.85 12.48
N ALA A 257 2.56 1.64 11.71
CA ALA A 257 3.14 1.19 10.45
C ALA A 257 4.16 0.06 10.67
N GLY A 258 5.00 0.17 11.71
CA GLY A 258 5.94 -0.88 12.08
C GLY A 258 5.25 -2.19 12.48
N ASN A 259 4.13 -2.14 13.21
CA ASN A 259 3.39 -3.34 13.59
C ASN A 259 2.82 -4.05 12.35
N LYS A 260 2.40 -3.29 11.32
CA LYS A 260 1.99 -3.87 10.04
C LYS A 260 3.15 -4.57 9.32
N ALA A 261 4.34 -3.95 9.30
CA ALA A 261 5.54 -4.56 8.76
C ALA A 261 5.93 -5.84 9.52
N ASP A 262 5.81 -5.83 10.85
CA ASP A 262 6.07 -7.00 11.70
C ASP A 262 5.10 -8.14 11.34
N ASN A 263 3.80 -7.85 11.20
CA ASN A 263 2.80 -8.84 10.80
C ASN A 263 3.05 -9.40 9.38
N TRP A 264 3.43 -8.55 8.43
CA TRP A 264 3.83 -8.98 7.09
C TRP A 264 5.01 -9.96 7.14
N PHE A 265 6.00 -9.72 8.01
CA PHE A 265 7.15 -10.59 8.15
C PHE A 265 6.83 -11.87 8.94
N LEU A 266 5.98 -11.80 9.97
CA LEU A 266 5.52 -12.97 10.73
C LEU A 266 4.73 -13.95 9.88
N ARG A 267 4.03 -13.49 8.84
CA ARG A 267 3.37 -14.37 7.86
C ARG A 267 4.33 -15.33 7.13
N GLN A 268 5.62 -15.02 7.14
CA GLN A 268 6.68 -15.83 6.53
C GLN A 268 7.29 -16.85 7.50
N HIS A 269 6.89 -16.82 8.77
CA HIS A 269 7.36 -17.77 9.78
C HIS A 269 6.92 -19.20 9.42
N GLU A 270 7.78 -20.18 9.65
CA GLU A 270 7.54 -21.59 9.27
C GLU A 270 6.20 -22.13 9.83
N LYS A 271 5.91 -21.90 11.11
CA LYS A 271 4.61 -22.26 11.72
C LYS A 271 3.40 -21.63 11.00
N VAL A 272 3.54 -20.41 10.46
CA VAL A 272 2.45 -19.72 9.75
C VAL A 272 2.30 -20.27 8.34
N LEU A 273 3.41 -20.52 7.65
CA LEU A 273 3.42 -21.13 6.32
C LEU A 273 2.83 -22.54 6.33
N ASN A 274 3.05 -23.29 7.42
CA ASN A 274 2.62 -24.68 7.57
C ASN A 274 1.31 -24.84 8.35
N LEU A 275 0.51 -23.78 8.50
CA LEU A 275 -0.78 -23.88 9.19
C LEU A 275 -1.67 -24.94 8.51
N PRO A 276 -2.21 -25.92 9.27
CA PRO A 276 -2.88 -27.09 8.71
C PRO A 276 -4.34 -26.78 8.37
N PHE A 277 -4.56 -25.87 7.41
CA PHE A 277 -5.89 -25.45 6.98
C PHE A 277 -6.70 -26.60 6.39
N LYS A 278 -8.02 -26.57 6.61
CA LYS A 278 -8.95 -27.41 5.86
C LYS A 278 -8.93 -27.06 4.38
N ALA A 279 -9.06 -28.07 3.52
CA ALA A 279 -8.99 -27.90 2.06
C ALA A 279 -10.11 -27.00 1.49
N ASP A 280 -11.25 -26.88 2.17
CA ASP A 280 -12.42 -26.11 1.76
C ASP A 280 -12.51 -24.70 2.38
N ILE A 281 -11.48 -24.25 3.11
CA ILE A 281 -11.48 -22.91 3.72
C ILE A 281 -11.60 -21.81 2.66
N ARG A 282 -12.50 -20.85 2.90
CA ARG A 282 -12.65 -19.70 2.00
C ARG A 282 -11.47 -18.75 2.20
N ARG A 283 -11.01 -18.11 1.12
CA ARG A 283 -9.85 -17.19 1.15
C ARG A 283 -9.97 -16.09 2.22
N PRO A 284 -11.10 -15.35 2.35
CA PRO A 284 -11.20 -14.32 3.39
C PRO A 284 -11.14 -14.89 4.81
N ASP A 285 -11.70 -16.08 5.03
CA ASP A 285 -11.67 -16.74 6.34
C ASP A 285 -10.23 -17.15 6.67
N ARG A 286 -9.51 -17.78 5.73
CA ARG A 286 -8.09 -18.12 5.87
C ARG A 286 -7.24 -16.89 6.17
N ASP A 287 -7.45 -15.81 5.42
CA ASP A 287 -6.67 -14.59 5.57
C ASP A 287 -6.86 -13.97 6.96
N ASN A 288 -8.11 -13.91 7.44
CA ASN A 288 -8.44 -13.48 8.80
C ASN A 288 -7.84 -14.42 9.86
N THR A 289 -7.97 -15.74 9.68
CA THR A 289 -7.43 -16.73 10.63
C THR A 289 -5.92 -16.60 10.79
N ILE A 290 -5.16 -16.37 9.72
CA ILE A 290 -3.71 -16.11 9.79
C ILE A 290 -3.43 -14.86 10.62
N ASP A 291 -4.15 -13.77 10.35
CA ASP A 291 -3.93 -12.49 11.00
C ASP A 291 -4.29 -12.54 12.51
N VAL A 292 -5.30 -13.33 12.90
CA VAL A 292 -5.61 -13.60 14.32
C VAL A 292 -4.60 -14.56 14.95
N TYR A 293 -4.15 -15.60 14.23
CA TYR A 293 -3.14 -16.54 14.74
C TYR A 293 -1.82 -15.83 15.11
N ILE A 294 -1.39 -14.84 14.32
CA ILE A 294 -0.19 -14.05 14.60
C ILE A 294 -0.39 -12.95 15.65
N SER A 295 -1.63 -12.64 16.04
CA SER A 295 -1.91 -11.58 17.03
C SER A 295 -1.75 -12.10 18.47
N ASP A 296 -1.99 -11.23 19.45
CA ASP A 296 -2.07 -11.62 20.87
C ASP A 296 -3.40 -12.33 21.20
N ASP A 297 -4.37 -12.29 20.29
CA ASP A 297 -5.70 -12.88 20.42
C ASP A 297 -5.79 -14.27 19.74
N TYR A 298 -4.65 -14.95 19.54
CA TYR A 298 -4.59 -16.23 18.82
C TYR A 298 -5.54 -17.30 19.38
N MET A 299 -5.94 -17.22 20.66
CA MET A 299 -6.92 -18.13 21.26
C MET A 299 -8.32 -18.01 20.64
N ASP A 300 -8.65 -16.91 19.96
CA ASP A 300 -9.89 -16.78 19.20
C ASP A 300 -9.96 -17.74 18.01
N VAL A 301 -8.83 -18.27 17.54
CA VAL A 301 -8.78 -19.31 16.51
C VAL A 301 -8.25 -20.64 17.01
N LEU A 302 -7.58 -20.70 18.17
CA LEU A 302 -6.98 -21.93 18.71
C LEU A 302 -7.78 -22.63 19.82
N ARG A 303 -8.76 -21.97 20.46
CA ARG A 303 -9.54 -22.59 21.53
C ARG A 303 -10.37 -23.79 21.04
N ASP A 304 -10.63 -24.72 21.95
CA ASP A 304 -11.48 -25.88 21.69
C ASP A 304 -12.87 -25.48 21.18
N GLY A 305 -13.34 -26.19 20.16
CA GLY A 305 -14.57 -25.91 19.44
C GLY A 305 -14.45 -24.82 18.36
N THR A 306 -13.33 -24.08 18.31
CA THR A 306 -13.11 -23.02 17.30
C THR A 306 -12.05 -23.40 16.28
N TRP A 307 -10.90 -23.96 16.70
CA TRP A 307 -9.84 -24.35 15.76
C TRP A 307 -10.33 -25.37 14.72
N GLN A 308 -11.27 -26.24 15.10
CA GLN A 308 -11.89 -27.24 14.23
C GLN A 308 -12.68 -26.62 13.08
N LEU A 309 -12.99 -25.32 13.11
CA LEU A 309 -13.63 -24.63 12.00
C LEU A 309 -12.66 -24.36 10.85
N PHE A 310 -11.37 -24.19 11.15
CA PHE A 310 -10.36 -23.68 10.22
C PHE A 310 -9.29 -24.71 9.87
N PHE A 311 -8.92 -25.58 10.82
CA PHE A 311 -7.77 -26.46 10.72
C PHE A 311 -8.13 -27.95 10.80
N THR A 312 -7.25 -28.82 10.29
CA THR A 312 -7.36 -30.28 10.39
C THR A 312 -6.87 -30.81 11.74
N GLU A 313 -5.94 -30.09 12.38
CA GLU A 313 -5.45 -30.32 13.74
C GLU A 313 -5.18 -28.96 14.40
N CYS A 314 -5.15 -28.89 15.74
CA CYS A 314 -4.88 -27.64 16.43
C CYS A 314 -3.40 -27.27 16.28
N PRO A 315 -3.04 -26.16 15.61
CA PRO A 315 -1.65 -25.76 15.49
C PRO A 315 -1.13 -25.21 16.83
N GLU A 316 0.15 -25.44 17.10
CA GLU A 316 0.82 -24.81 18.24
C GLU A 316 0.81 -23.28 18.11
N PRO A 317 0.62 -22.53 19.20
CA PRO A 317 0.67 -21.08 19.15
C PRO A 317 2.07 -20.60 18.75
N LEU A 318 2.11 -19.46 18.06
CA LEU A 318 3.35 -18.74 17.83
C LEU A 318 3.64 -17.88 19.07
N THR A 319 4.58 -18.33 19.90
CA THR A 319 4.87 -17.69 21.19
C THR A 319 5.50 -16.31 21.02
N ARG A 320 5.43 -15.46 22.06
CA ARG A 320 6.03 -14.12 22.01
C ARG A 320 7.54 -14.17 21.75
N GLU A 321 8.21 -15.15 22.33
CA GLU A 321 9.64 -15.40 22.19
C GLU A 321 9.99 -15.80 20.75
N GLU A 322 9.21 -16.70 20.14
CA GLU A 322 9.37 -17.08 18.73
C GLU A 322 9.11 -15.90 17.78
N LYS A 323 8.04 -15.14 18.03
CA LYS A 323 7.75 -13.90 17.26
C LYS A 323 8.94 -12.94 17.33
N ARG A 324 9.49 -12.70 18.52
CA ARG A 324 10.62 -11.79 18.70
C ARG A 324 11.88 -12.32 18.01
N ALA A 325 12.22 -13.58 18.21
CA ALA A 325 13.38 -14.21 17.58
C ALA A 325 13.30 -14.14 16.05
N TRP A 326 12.12 -14.37 15.47
CA TRP A 326 11.90 -14.21 14.03
C TRP A 326 12.07 -12.76 13.58
N LEU A 327 11.40 -11.81 14.25
CA LEU A 327 11.48 -10.39 13.92
C LEU A 327 12.90 -9.81 14.05
N ASP A 328 13.73 -10.37 14.93
CA ASP A 328 15.15 -9.99 15.06
C ASP A 328 15.99 -10.36 13.83
N THR A 329 15.50 -11.26 12.97
CA THR A 329 16.17 -11.62 11.69
C THR A 329 15.80 -10.69 10.52
N MET A 330 14.83 -9.80 10.71
CA MET A 330 14.41 -8.86 9.68
C MET A 330 15.46 -7.74 9.56
N GLU A 331 16.00 -7.54 8.36
CA GLU A 331 16.99 -6.48 8.08
C GLU A 331 16.77 -5.82 6.71
N GLY A 332 17.43 -4.68 6.45
CA GLY A 332 17.43 -4.02 5.14
C GLY A 332 16.12 -3.33 4.77
N VAL A 333 15.28 -2.98 5.76
CA VAL A 333 14.00 -2.32 5.53
C VAL A 333 14.22 -0.82 5.31
N ALA A 334 13.51 -0.25 4.34
CA ALA A 334 13.44 1.18 4.08
C ALA A 334 12.26 1.82 4.83
N LEU A 335 12.48 3.01 5.41
CA LEU A 335 11.47 3.77 6.15
C LEU A 335 11.36 5.20 5.61
N GLY A 336 10.19 5.57 5.13
CA GLY A 336 9.83 6.94 4.79
C GLY A 336 8.96 7.61 5.86
N SER A 337 9.08 8.92 6.02
CA SER A 337 8.10 9.73 6.78
C SER A 337 7.70 10.99 6.02
N ASP A 338 6.40 11.30 6.04
CA ASP A 338 5.86 12.50 5.36
C ASP A 338 6.25 13.83 6.03
N ALA A 339 6.71 13.81 7.28
CA ALA A 339 7.30 14.95 7.98
C ALA A 339 8.46 14.48 8.87
N PHE A 340 9.16 15.43 9.50
CA PHE A 340 10.33 15.13 10.30
C PHE A 340 10.02 14.25 11.51
N PHE A 341 11.03 13.50 11.96
CA PHE A 341 10.97 12.79 13.23
C PHE A 341 11.31 13.75 14.39
N PRO A 342 10.43 13.94 15.38
CA PRO A 342 10.72 14.84 16.49
C PRO A 342 11.84 14.34 17.40
N PHE A 343 11.95 13.02 17.61
CA PHE A 343 12.88 12.40 18.54
C PHE A 343 13.36 11.03 18.03
N GLY A 344 14.50 10.56 18.57
CA GLY A 344 15.10 9.26 18.26
C GLY A 344 14.25 8.04 18.61
N ASP A 345 13.17 8.19 19.38
CA ASP A 345 12.24 7.09 19.72
C ASP A 345 11.56 6.45 18.48
N ASN A 346 11.40 7.23 17.41
CA ASN A 346 10.97 6.73 16.12
C ASN A 346 11.99 5.76 15.52
N ILE A 347 13.28 6.08 15.64
CA ILE A 347 14.37 5.25 15.14
C ILE A 347 14.51 3.99 15.99
N GLU A 348 14.37 4.11 17.31
CA GLU A 348 14.33 2.97 18.23
C GLU A 348 13.18 1.99 17.90
N ARG A 349 12.00 2.51 17.52
CA ARG A 349 10.89 1.66 17.05
C ARG A 349 11.20 1.06 15.67
N ALA A 350 11.73 1.84 14.74
CA ALA A 350 12.05 1.40 13.38
C ALA A 350 13.07 0.25 13.37
N LYS A 351 14.12 0.33 14.21
CA LYS A 351 15.14 -0.71 14.32
C LYS A 351 14.56 -2.09 14.66
N ARG A 352 13.50 -2.14 15.46
CA ARG A 352 12.85 -3.40 15.88
C ARG A 352 12.13 -4.14 14.75
N SER A 353 11.90 -3.45 13.63
CA SER A 353 11.34 -3.98 12.38
C SER A 353 12.36 -3.98 11.24
N GLY A 354 13.66 -4.10 11.57
CA GLY A 354 14.70 -4.32 10.58
C GLY A 354 15.10 -3.14 9.71
N VAL A 355 14.72 -1.91 10.10
CA VAL A 355 15.07 -0.71 9.33
C VAL A 355 16.58 -0.50 9.29
N SER A 356 17.09 -0.23 8.08
CA SER A 356 18.49 0.11 7.82
C SER A 356 18.63 1.41 7.03
N TYR A 357 17.57 1.84 6.34
CA TYR A 357 17.56 3.00 5.45
C TYR A 357 16.37 3.89 5.76
N ILE A 358 16.58 5.20 5.88
CA ILE A 358 15.53 6.15 6.25
C ILE A 358 15.54 7.37 5.33
N ALA A 359 14.35 7.85 4.94
CA ALA A 359 14.16 9.14 4.29
C ALA A 359 13.11 9.97 5.03
N GLN A 360 13.47 11.21 5.38
CA GLN A 360 12.59 12.15 6.07
C GLN A 360 12.98 13.59 5.69
N PRO A 361 12.13 14.61 5.82
CA PRO A 361 12.46 15.96 5.35
C PRO A 361 13.62 16.65 6.07
N GLY A 362 13.87 16.33 7.33
CA GLY A 362 14.68 17.13 8.24
C GLY A 362 13.91 18.36 8.75
N GLY A 363 14.55 19.13 9.62
CA GLY A 363 14.00 20.36 10.20
C GLY A 363 13.45 20.21 11.62
N SER A 364 13.76 19.11 12.33
CA SER A 364 13.50 19.00 13.76
C SER A 364 14.53 19.82 14.55
N ILE A 365 14.10 20.45 15.65
CA ILE A 365 15.03 21.05 16.63
C ILE A 365 15.98 19.98 17.20
N ARG A 366 15.56 18.71 17.16
CA ARG A 366 16.29 17.56 17.68
C ARG A 366 16.76 16.60 16.57
N ASP A 367 17.05 17.13 15.38
CA ASP A 367 17.64 16.33 14.30
C ASP A 367 18.98 15.69 14.73
N ASP A 368 19.74 16.35 15.60
CA ASP A 368 20.95 15.81 16.24
C ASP A 368 20.70 14.45 16.92
N ASN A 369 19.65 14.37 17.74
CA ASN A 369 19.26 13.15 18.45
C ASN A 369 18.80 12.04 17.50
N VAL A 370 18.06 12.40 16.45
CA VAL A 370 17.60 11.44 15.44
C VAL A 370 18.79 10.86 14.67
N ILE A 371 19.71 11.72 14.21
CA ILE A 371 20.93 11.33 13.49
C ILE A 371 21.83 10.46 14.38
N GLU A 372 22.05 10.85 15.64
CA GLU A 372 22.83 10.07 16.60
C GLU A 372 22.22 8.67 16.82
N THR A 373 20.89 8.58 16.91
CA THR A 373 20.20 7.29 17.07
C THR A 373 20.33 6.42 15.82
N CYS A 374 20.36 7.01 14.61
CA CYS A 374 20.66 6.27 13.38
C CYS A 374 22.12 5.77 13.35
N ASN A 375 23.08 6.63 13.71
CA ASN A 375 24.51 6.28 13.75
C ASN A 375 24.77 5.14 14.75
N LYS A 376 24.11 5.16 15.92
CA LYS A 376 24.15 4.07 16.92
C LYS A 376 23.85 2.70 16.32
N TYR A 377 22.99 2.64 15.29
CA TYR A 377 22.58 1.40 14.62
C TYR A 377 23.17 1.24 13.21
N ASN A 378 24.15 2.07 12.84
CA ASN A 378 24.78 2.09 11.52
C ASN A 378 23.76 2.23 10.36
N MET A 379 22.66 2.96 10.58
CA MET A 379 21.64 3.21 9.55
C MET A 379 22.04 4.38 8.65
N ALA A 380 21.65 4.32 7.37
CA ALA A 380 21.77 5.46 6.46
C ALA A 380 20.47 6.28 6.45
N MET A 381 20.55 7.59 6.67
CA MET A 381 19.40 8.50 6.63
C MET A 381 19.62 9.64 5.64
N ALA A 382 18.67 9.82 4.73
CA ALA A 382 18.61 10.94 3.81
C ALA A 382 17.60 12.01 4.28
N PHE A 383 18.02 13.28 4.23
CA PHE A 383 17.13 14.43 4.41
C PHE A 383 16.61 14.91 3.06
N THR A 384 15.31 14.77 2.82
CA THR A 384 14.67 15.11 1.55
C THR A 384 14.40 16.61 1.39
N GLY A 385 14.39 17.37 2.50
CA GLY A 385 14.14 18.82 2.51
C GLY A 385 12.68 19.22 2.27
N ILE A 386 11.75 18.28 2.08
CA ILE A 386 10.36 18.58 1.71
C ILE A 386 9.33 17.66 2.36
N ARG A 387 8.24 18.25 2.83
CA ARG A 387 7.12 17.59 3.51
C ARG A 387 6.09 17.07 2.52
N LEU A 388 5.45 15.94 2.83
CA LEU A 388 4.49 15.24 1.97
C LEU A 388 3.08 15.15 2.57
N PHE A 389 2.57 16.23 3.16
CA PHE A 389 1.23 16.20 3.77
C PHE A 389 0.11 16.06 2.73
N HIS A 390 -0.93 15.28 3.08
CA HIS A 390 -2.08 14.99 2.23
C HIS A 390 -3.39 14.90 3.06
N HIS A 391 -4.44 15.66 2.68
CA HIS A 391 -5.70 15.86 3.44
C HIS A 391 -6.96 16.08 2.61
#